data_AF-A0A8H3P8G8-F1
#
_entry.id   AF-A0A8H3P8G8-F1
#
_cell.length_a   1.000
_cell.length_b   1.000
_cell.length_c   1.000
_cell.angle_alpha   90.00
_cell.angle_beta   90.00
_cell.angle_gamma   90.00
#
_symmetry.space_group_name_H-M   'P 1'
#
loop_
_entity.id
_entity.type
_entity.pdbx_description
1 polymer ?
#
loop_
_entity_poly.entity_id
_entity_poly.type
_entity_poly.pdbx_seq_one_letter_code
_entity_poly.pdbx_strand_id
1 'polypeptide(L)'
;MTQYSRIHSVSERISLDGSMAAVALGKEEIMPYLMEGVVIACENSQQSTTISGDASAVDKAMAKIQMVHPEKLYRKLRVDQAYHSHHLKSMGGLYKSLLSPSVVSTTPSIPFYSSVTGTLLSGSTALDARYWRQNYESPVLFNSAIEAILSSGSNQKVFMEIGPHSALAGPLQQIFQQGGAGSEAVYFPTMIRQEQARPCLLTTAGHLFLENVPINLITINGQGKVLANIPSYPWDHDSSYWNESQLTRDWRLRQFSHHELLGAHMPKSTESEPLWRNVFQLKNIPWIRDHSIRGKPTFPAASYIAIIGEAIRQITGCQSYIIQRLVIHAGLVVQDSNPTEIITTL
;
A
#
# COMPACT_ATOMS: atom_id res chain seq x y z
N MET A 1 -18.69 -27.51 20.74
CA MET A 1 -18.80 -28.34 21.96
C MET A 1 -18.24 -27.63 23.19
N THR A 2 -16.99 -27.13 23.17
CA THR A 2 -16.39 -26.43 24.32
C THR A 2 -17.20 -25.25 24.86
N GLN A 3 -17.64 -24.34 23.99
CA GLN A 3 -18.48 -23.19 24.37
C GLN A 3 -19.85 -23.60 24.92
N TYR A 4 -20.47 -24.63 24.34
CA TYR A 4 -21.76 -25.13 24.80
C TYR A 4 -21.65 -25.76 26.20
N SER A 5 -20.65 -26.62 26.43
CA SER A 5 -20.37 -27.19 27.75
C SER A 5 -20.03 -26.13 28.79
N ARG A 6 -19.38 -25.03 28.37
CA ARG A 6 -19.06 -23.87 29.23
C ARG A 6 -20.35 -23.23 29.73
N ILE A 7 -21.24 -22.84 28.81
CA ILE A 7 -22.54 -22.25 29.13
C ILE A 7 -23.40 -23.21 29.96
N HIS A 8 -23.44 -24.49 29.59
CA HIS A 8 -24.23 -25.50 30.28
C HIS A 8 -23.78 -25.67 31.74
N SER A 9 -22.47 -25.78 31.97
CA SER A 9 -21.92 -25.89 33.33
C SER A 9 -22.23 -24.65 34.18
N VAL A 10 -22.25 -23.46 33.59
CA VAL A 10 -22.64 -22.21 34.26
C VAL A 10 -24.15 -22.23 34.60
N SER A 11 -24.99 -22.71 33.68
CA SER A 11 -26.45 -22.70 33.85
C SER A 11 -26.99 -23.69 34.89
N GLU A 12 -26.31 -24.82 35.11
CA GLU A 12 -26.83 -25.88 36.00
C GLU A 12 -26.67 -25.58 37.50
N ARG A 13 -25.89 -24.56 37.90
CA ARG A 13 -25.45 -24.45 39.31
C ARG A 13 -25.21 -23.07 39.91
N ILE A 14 -25.66 -21.97 39.29
CA ILE A 14 -25.31 -20.65 39.83
C ILE A 14 -26.47 -19.97 40.53
N SER A 15 -26.34 -19.91 41.87
CA SER A 15 -27.08 -19.04 42.79
C SER A 15 -26.20 -17.90 43.35
N LEU A 16 -25.01 -17.68 42.77
CA LEU A 16 -24.04 -16.68 43.26
C LEU A 16 -24.14 -15.40 42.43
N ASP A 17 -24.27 -14.26 43.11
CA ASP A 17 -24.35 -12.93 42.50
C ASP A 17 -22.94 -12.43 42.14
N GLY A 18 -22.53 -12.68 40.90
CA GLY A 18 -21.20 -12.37 40.37
C GLY A 18 -21.17 -11.16 39.44
N SER A 19 -20.02 -10.46 39.39
CA SER A 19 -19.82 -9.30 38.54
C SER A 19 -18.42 -9.25 37.92
N MET A 20 -18.29 -8.50 36.84
CA MET A 20 -17.01 -8.12 36.24
C MET A 20 -16.98 -6.65 35.88
N ALA A 21 -15.80 -6.04 35.99
CA ALA A 21 -15.58 -4.65 35.60
C ALA A 21 -14.22 -4.46 34.93
N ALA A 22 -14.22 -3.73 33.81
CA ALA A 22 -13.01 -3.25 33.17
C ALA A 22 -12.57 -1.93 33.82
N VAL A 23 -11.28 -1.84 34.15
CA VAL A 23 -10.65 -0.71 34.83
C VAL A 23 -9.40 -0.31 34.04
N ALA A 24 -9.26 0.98 33.74
CA ALA A 24 -8.10 1.53 33.05
C ALA A 24 -6.89 1.71 33.99
N LEU A 25 -6.53 0.63 34.70
CA LEU A 25 -5.32 0.51 35.52
C LEU A 25 -4.62 -0.81 35.20
N GLY A 26 -3.29 -0.80 35.23
CA GLY A 26 -2.47 -1.99 35.11
C GLY A 26 -2.58 -2.91 36.33
N LYS A 27 -2.03 -4.12 36.19
CA LYS A 27 -2.01 -5.15 37.24
C LYS A 27 -1.43 -4.64 38.56
N GLU A 28 -0.22 -4.07 38.51
CA GLU A 28 0.49 -3.60 39.71
C GLU A 28 -0.24 -2.43 40.37
N GLU A 29 -0.84 -1.54 39.57
CA GLU A 29 -1.60 -0.40 40.07
C GLU A 29 -2.93 -0.79 40.72
N ILE A 30 -3.61 -1.84 40.22
CA ILE A 30 -4.91 -2.25 40.74
C ILE A 30 -4.81 -3.16 41.97
N MET A 31 -3.71 -3.91 42.13
CA MET A 31 -3.51 -4.87 43.22
C MET A 31 -3.81 -4.32 44.63
N PRO A 32 -3.39 -3.09 45.02
CA PRO A 32 -3.67 -2.54 46.35
C PRO A 32 -5.16 -2.25 46.64
N TYR A 33 -6.00 -2.25 45.61
CA TYR A 33 -7.43 -1.97 45.72
C TYR A 33 -8.30 -3.23 45.70
N LEU A 34 -7.72 -4.39 45.41
CA LEU A 34 -8.43 -5.66 45.43
C LEU A 34 -8.83 -6.00 46.86
N MET A 35 -10.04 -6.52 47.01
CA MET A 35 -10.58 -6.96 48.30
C MET A 35 -10.79 -8.47 48.27
N GLU A 36 -11.04 -9.06 49.44
CA GLU A 36 -11.47 -10.44 49.52
C GLU A 36 -12.72 -10.67 48.64
N GLY A 37 -12.71 -11.76 47.89
CA GLY A 37 -13.75 -12.07 46.90
C GLY A 37 -13.62 -11.34 45.55
N VAL A 38 -12.54 -10.60 45.30
CA VAL A 38 -12.25 -9.97 43.99
C VAL A 38 -10.85 -10.39 43.50
N VAL A 39 -10.77 -10.79 42.24
CA VAL A 39 -9.51 -11.14 41.57
C VAL A 39 -9.36 -10.38 40.25
N ILE A 40 -8.14 -10.31 39.73
CA ILE A 40 -7.90 -9.89 38.34
C ILE A 40 -8.26 -11.07 37.45
N ALA A 41 -9.29 -10.91 36.63
CA ALA A 41 -9.75 -11.89 35.66
C ALA A 41 -9.01 -11.77 34.32
N CYS A 42 -8.70 -10.55 33.90
CA CYS A 42 -7.99 -10.32 32.64
C CYS A 42 -6.92 -9.24 32.81
N GLU A 43 -5.71 -9.51 32.33
CA GLU A 43 -4.62 -8.56 32.14
C GLU A 43 -4.62 -8.15 30.66
N ASN A 44 -5.37 -7.11 30.31
CA ASN A 44 -5.61 -6.73 28.91
C ASN A 44 -4.48 -5.89 28.33
N SER A 45 -3.86 -5.02 29.13
CA SER A 45 -2.68 -4.24 28.76
C SER A 45 -1.98 -3.78 30.03
N GLN A 46 -0.89 -3.02 29.89
CA GLN A 46 -0.17 -2.41 31.00
C GLN A 46 -1.00 -1.36 31.74
N GLN A 47 -2.09 -0.88 31.12
CA GLN A 47 -2.98 0.15 31.66
C GLN A 47 -4.44 -0.29 31.67
N SER A 48 -4.73 -1.58 31.46
CA SER A 48 -6.11 -2.08 31.39
C SER A 48 -6.20 -3.48 31.99
N THR A 49 -7.04 -3.61 33.00
CA THR A 49 -7.36 -4.88 33.65
C THR A 49 -8.87 -5.07 33.75
N THR A 50 -9.30 -6.31 33.89
CA THR A 50 -10.68 -6.64 34.24
C THR A 50 -10.69 -7.36 35.58
N ILE A 51 -11.43 -6.83 36.55
CA ILE A 51 -11.64 -7.48 37.84
C ILE A 51 -12.93 -8.31 37.81
N SER A 52 -12.95 -9.40 38.56
CA SER A 52 -14.11 -10.29 38.69
C SER A 52 -14.23 -10.86 40.09
N GLY A 53 -15.46 -11.08 40.53
CA GLY A 53 -15.75 -11.65 41.83
C GLY A 53 -17.17 -11.43 42.29
N ASP A 54 -17.38 -11.40 43.60
CA ASP A 54 -18.69 -11.14 44.21
C ASP A 54 -19.18 -9.73 43.83
N ALA A 55 -20.43 -9.59 43.42
CA ALA A 55 -20.93 -8.33 42.85
C ALA A 55 -20.74 -7.13 43.80
N SER A 56 -21.08 -7.31 45.07
CA SER A 56 -20.91 -6.26 46.09
C SER A 56 -19.45 -5.89 46.35
N ALA A 57 -18.52 -6.84 46.23
CA ALA A 57 -17.10 -6.61 46.41
C ALA A 57 -16.50 -5.89 45.18
N VAL A 58 -16.89 -6.29 43.97
CA VAL A 58 -16.48 -5.59 42.73
C VAL A 58 -16.94 -4.13 42.76
N ASP A 59 -18.17 -3.85 43.17
CA ASP A 59 -18.71 -2.48 43.22
C ASP A 59 -17.98 -1.61 44.25
N LYS A 60 -17.67 -2.16 45.44
CA LYS A 60 -16.87 -1.48 46.46
C LYS A 60 -15.43 -1.22 45.99
N ALA A 61 -14.80 -2.17 45.29
CA ALA A 61 -13.45 -2.02 44.76
C ALA A 61 -13.42 -0.93 43.70
N MET A 62 -14.37 -0.95 42.76
CA MET A 62 -14.54 0.11 41.76
C MET A 62 -14.71 1.48 42.41
N ALA A 63 -15.62 1.61 43.39
CA ALA A 63 -15.85 2.89 44.07
C ALA A 63 -14.57 3.41 44.75
N LYS A 64 -13.81 2.53 45.41
CA LYS A 64 -12.53 2.88 46.04
C LYS A 64 -11.50 3.36 45.01
N ILE A 65 -11.36 2.65 43.89
CA ILE A 65 -10.42 3.03 42.83
C ILE A 65 -10.84 4.36 42.21
N GLN A 66 -12.13 4.55 41.93
CA GLN A 66 -12.67 5.76 41.34
C GLN A 66 -12.50 7.00 42.22
N MET A 67 -12.52 6.86 43.55
CA MET A 67 -12.19 7.96 44.47
C MET A 67 -10.73 8.41 44.37
N VAL A 68 -9.80 7.48 44.09
CA VAL A 68 -8.36 7.78 44.03
C VAL A 68 -7.92 8.21 42.62
N HIS A 69 -8.52 7.63 41.58
CA HIS A 69 -8.19 7.86 40.17
C HIS A 69 -9.43 8.30 39.37
N PRO A 70 -10.06 9.44 39.68
CA PRO A 70 -11.33 9.87 39.07
C PRO A 70 -11.25 10.10 37.56
N GLU A 71 -10.05 10.33 37.02
CA GLU A 71 -9.78 10.57 35.61
C GLU A 71 -9.72 9.30 34.75
N LYS A 72 -9.65 8.12 35.37
CA LYS A 72 -9.57 6.83 34.66
C LYS A 72 -10.94 6.34 34.21
N LEU A 73 -10.95 5.46 33.22
CA LEU A 73 -12.18 4.83 32.72
C LEU A 73 -12.53 3.58 33.52
N TYR A 74 -13.81 3.47 33.86
CA TYR A 74 -14.40 2.35 34.58
C TYR A 74 -15.65 1.88 33.85
N ARG A 75 -15.77 0.57 33.64
CA ARG A 75 -16.94 0.01 32.96
C ARG A 75 -17.34 -1.33 33.54
N LYS A 76 -18.50 -1.38 34.18
CA LYS A 76 -19.15 -2.64 34.56
C LYS A 76 -19.53 -3.41 33.30
N LEU A 77 -19.12 -4.67 33.22
CA LEU A 77 -19.42 -5.52 32.07
C LEU A 77 -20.85 -6.04 32.19
N ARG A 78 -21.53 -6.20 31.03
CA ARG A 78 -22.88 -6.75 30.98
C ARG A 78 -22.82 -8.27 31.01
N VAL A 79 -22.39 -8.79 32.15
CA VAL A 79 -22.33 -10.22 32.45
C VAL A 79 -23.02 -10.45 33.78
N ASP A 80 -23.70 -11.58 33.86
CA ASP A 80 -24.41 -12.09 35.04
C ASP A 80 -23.51 -13.00 35.90
N GLN A 81 -22.22 -13.10 35.54
CA GLN A 81 -21.30 -14.09 36.09
C GLN A 81 -19.90 -13.52 36.32
N ALA A 82 -19.25 -14.00 37.37
CA ALA A 82 -17.87 -13.67 37.70
C ALA A 82 -16.88 -14.61 36.99
N TYR A 83 -16.67 -14.42 35.68
CA TYR A 83 -15.74 -15.26 34.93
C TYR A 83 -14.28 -15.10 35.40
N HIS A 84 -13.51 -16.19 35.36
CA HIS A 84 -12.11 -16.26 35.80
C HIS A 84 -11.91 -15.90 37.29
N SER A 85 -12.92 -16.20 38.12
CA SER A 85 -12.91 -15.98 39.58
C SER A 85 -13.07 -17.28 40.37
N HIS A 86 -13.10 -17.18 41.71
CA HIS A 86 -13.43 -18.29 42.60
C HIS A 86 -14.80 -18.91 42.32
N HIS A 87 -15.76 -18.16 41.74
CA HIS A 87 -17.06 -18.70 41.34
C HIS A 87 -16.89 -19.86 40.36
N LEU A 88 -16.04 -19.69 39.35
CA LEU A 88 -15.83 -20.69 38.31
C LEU A 88 -14.95 -21.86 38.73
N LYS A 89 -14.04 -21.66 39.70
CA LYS A 89 -13.21 -22.74 40.26
C LYS A 89 -14.04 -23.88 40.85
N SER A 90 -15.19 -23.56 41.44
CA SER A 90 -16.11 -24.57 41.96
C SER A 90 -16.74 -25.44 40.85
N MET A 91 -16.81 -24.91 39.63
CA MET A 91 -17.49 -25.51 38.49
C MET A 91 -16.56 -26.21 37.50
N GLY A 92 -15.24 -25.97 37.57
CA GLY A 92 -14.30 -26.51 36.60
C GLY A 92 -14.22 -28.05 36.58
N GLY A 93 -14.56 -28.71 37.69
CA GLY A 93 -14.68 -30.17 37.73
C GLY A 93 -15.79 -30.71 36.81
N LEU A 94 -17.00 -30.15 36.92
CA LEU A 94 -18.14 -30.47 36.06
C LEU A 94 -17.85 -30.10 34.61
N TYR A 95 -17.30 -28.90 34.38
CA TYR A 95 -16.93 -28.47 33.03
C TYR A 95 -15.95 -29.45 32.38
N LYS A 96 -14.90 -29.89 33.09
CA LYS A 96 -13.95 -30.88 32.58
C LYS A 96 -14.60 -32.22 32.27
N SER A 97 -15.50 -32.72 33.13
CA SER A 97 -16.17 -34.01 32.90
C SER A 97 -17.06 -33.96 31.66
N LEU A 98 -17.75 -32.84 31.41
CA LEU A 98 -18.54 -32.62 30.19
C LEU A 98 -17.67 -32.54 28.93
N LEU A 99 -16.45 -32.02 29.03
CA LEU A 99 -15.53 -31.90 27.88
C LEU A 99 -14.78 -33.19 27.55
N SER A 100 -14.42 -33.98 28.55
CA SER A 100 -13.50 -35.11 28.42
C SER A 100 -13.89 -36.12 27.33
N PRO A 101 -15.19 -36.46 27.13
CA PRO A 101 -15.61 -37.39 26.08
C PRO A 101 -15.42 -36.86 24.65
N SER A 102 -15.36 -35.54 24.47
CA SER A 102 -15.49 -34.89 23.15
C SER A 102 -14.24 -34.11 22.72
N VAL A 103 -13.37 -33.74 23.65
CA VAL A 103 -12.15 -32.97 23.35
C VAL A 103 -10.98 -33.92 23.09
N VAL A 104 -10.55 -33.99 21.83
CA VAL A 104 -9.31 -34.65 21.43
C VAL A 104 -8.23 -33.59 21.28
N SER A 105 -7.17 -33.66 22.08
CA SER A 105 -6.05 -32.74 21.95
C SER A 105 -5.23 -33.08 20.71
N THR A 106 -4.95 -32.06 19.91
CA THR A 106 -4.06 -32.14 18.75
C THR A 106 -3.02 -31.03 18.84
N THR A 107 -1.80 -31.30 18.36
CA THR A 107 -0.80 -30.24 18.19
C THR A 107 -1.32 -29.17 17.22
N PRO A 108 -1.34 -27.89 17.60
CA PRO A 108 -1.68 -26.82 16.67
C PRO A 108 -0.72 -26.82 15.47
N SER A 109 -1.26 -26.79 14.25
CA SER A 109 -0.46 -26.63 13.03
C SER A 109 0.01 -25.18 12.81
N ILE A 110 -0.59 -24.24 13.52
CA ILE A 110 -0.28 -22.81 13.53
C ILE A 110 0.20 -22.45 14.94
N PRO A 111 1.24 -21.61 15.11
CA PRO A 111 1.70 -21.17 16.42
C PRO A 111 0.55 -20.64 17.29
N PHE A 112 0.40 -21.18 18.50
CA PHE A 112 -0.65 -20.81 19.43
C PHE A 112 -0.03 -20.16 20.67
N TYR A 113 -0.20 -18.85 20.82
CA TYR A 113 0.20 -18.11 22.02
C TYR A 113 -0.96 -18.13 23.00
N SER A 114 -0.77 -18.82 24.13
CA SER A 114 -1.82 -19.05 25.11
C SER A 114 -1.96 -17.87 26.05
N SER A 115 -3.16 -17.31 26.14
CA SER A 115 -3.51 -16.32 27.17
C SER A 115 -3.72 -16.96 28.55
N VAL A 116 -3.54 -18.27 28.72
CA VAL A 116 -3.56 -18.93 30.03
C VAL A 116 -2.16 -19.00 30.62
N THR A 117 -1.15 -19.20 29.77
CA THR A 117 0.26 -19.31 30.18
C THR A 117 1.08 -18.07 29.86
N GLY A 118 0.56 -17.18 29.00
CA GLY A 118 1.25 -15.98 28.51
C GLY A 118 2.34 -16.26 27.47
N THR A 119 2.43 -17.49 26.95
CA THR A 119 3.57 -17.96 26.14
C THR A 119 3.12 -18.83 24.97
N LEU A 120 4.05 -19.08 24.03
CA LEU A 120 3.84 -20.05 22.94
C LEU A 120 3.65 -21.45 23.52
N LEU A 121 2.53 -22.10 23.19
CA LEU A 121 2.29 -23.49 23.57
C LEU A 121 3.23 -24.43 22.81
N SER A 122 3.81 -25.39 23.52
CA SER A 122 4.62 -26.47 22.98
C SER A 122 4.07 -27.84 23.41
N GLY A 123 4.20 -28.85 22.54
CA GLY A 123 3.79 -30.23 22.82
C GLY A 123 2.42 -30.64 22.28
N SER A 124 2.25 -31.95 22.06
CA SER A 124 1.11 -32.55 21.36
C SER A 124 -0.17 -32.69 22.19
N THR A 125 -0.09 -32.54 23.50
CA THR A 125 -1.22 -32.67 24.44
C THR A 125 -1.63 -31.35 25.09
N ALA A 126 -1.24 -30.21 24.51
CA ALA A 126 -1.38 -28.90 25.16
C ALA A 126 -2.83 -28.36 25.22
N LEU A 127 -3.77 -28.89 24.41
CA LEU A 127 -5.14 -28.37 24.28
C LEU A 127 -6.21 -29.40 24.70
N ASP A 128 -5.93 -30.18 25.73
CA ASP A 128 -6.86 -31.17 26.29
C ASP A 128 -7.92 -30.55 27.23
N ALA A 129 -8.81 -31.37 27.77
CA ALA A 129 -9.83 -30.93 28.71
C ALA A 129 -9.26 -30.27 29.99
N ARG A 130 -8.01 -30.57 30.38
CA ARG A 130 -7.34 -29.90 31.51
C ARG A 130 -6.97 -28.48 31.15
N TYR A 131 -6.43 -28.25 29.95
CA TYR A 131 -6.14 -26.91 29.45
C TYR A 131 -7.41 -26.05 29.38
N TRP A 132 -8.50 -26.57 28.82
CA TRP A 132 -9.75 -25.81 28.73
C TRP A 132 -10.34 -25.50 30.09
N ARG A 133 -10.25 -26.42 31.06
CA ARG A 133 -10.60 -26.14 32.46
C ARG A 133 -9.71 -25.03 33.02
N GLN A 134 -8.41 -25.09 32.79
CA GLN A 134 -7.49 -24.05 33.26
C GLN A 134 -7.84 -22.69 32.64
N ASN A 135 -8.16 -22.63 31.34
CA ASN A 135 -8.66 -21.42 30.68
C ASN A 135 -9.95 -20.88 31.31
N TYR A 136 -10.81 -21.76 31.80
CA TYR A 136 -12.06 -21.40 32.46
C TYR A 136 -11.84 -20.79 33.84
N GLU A 137 -10.84 -21.27 34.58
CA GLU A 137 -10.60 -20.94 35.99
C GLU A 137 -9.50 -19.88 36.21
N SER A 138 -8.55 -19.77 35.29
CA SER A 138 -7.34 -18.94 35.42
C SER A 138 -7.54 -17.56 34.79
N PRO A 139 -6.78 -16.54 35.25
CA PRO A 139 -6.81 -15.23 34.62
C PRO A 139 -6.35 -15.29 33.16
N VAL A 140 -6.89 -14.38 32.35
CA VAL A 140 -6.51 -14.17 30.95
C VAL A 140 -5.31 -13.22 30.88
N LEU A 141 -4.13 -13.78 30.63
CA LEU A 141 -2.86 -13.08 30.43
C LEU A 141 -2.74 -12.58 28.98
N PHE A 142 -3.69 -11.74 28.54
CA PHE A 142 -3.75 -11.25 27.17
C PHE A 142 -2.54 -10.39 26.84
N ASN A 143 -2.16 -9.47 27.74
CA ASN A 143 -1.00 -8.61 27.55
C ASN A 143 0.27 -9.42 27.27
N SER A 144 0.61 -10.36 28.17
CA SER A 144 1.81 -11.19 28.03
C SER A 144 1.80 -12.03 26.74
N ALA A 145 0.63 -12.56 26.35
CA ALA A 145 0.52 -13.33 25.11
C ALA A 145 0.79 -12.47 23.86
N ILE A 146 0.29 -11.22 23.82
CA ILE A 146 0.55 -10.30 22.72
C ILE A 146 2.01 -9.83 22.72
N GLU A 147 2.60 -9.52 23.88
CA GLU A 147 4.02 -9.17 24.01
C GLU A 147 4.93 -10.31 23.50
N ALA A 148 4.57 -11.56 23.80
CA ALA A 148 5.27 -12.74 23.28
C ALA A 148 5.12 -12.87 21.74
N ILE A 149 3.98 -12.50 21.16
CA ILE A 149 3.80 -12.44 19.71
C ILE A 149 4.67 -11.32 19.11
N LEU A 150 4.64 -10.12 19.68
CA LEU A 150 5.40 -8.97 19.18
C LEU A 150 6.91 -9.22 19.23
N SER A 151 7.37 -9.94 20.26
CA SER A 151 8.78 -10.30 20.45
C SER A 151 9.25 -11.48 19.59
N SER A 152 8.38 -12.06 18.76
CA SER A 152 8.68 -13.24 17.94
C SER A 152 8.66 -12.92 16.45
N GLY A 153 9.52 -13.54 15.64
CA GLY A 153 9.44 -13.49 14.18
C GLY A 153 9.74 -12.10 13.57
N SER A 154 8.99 -11.73 12.53
CA SER A 154 9.19 -10.50 11.73
C SER A 154 8.77 -9.21 12.44
N ASN A 155 9.36 -8.08 12.05
CA ASN A 155 9.08 -6.77 12.64
C ASN A 155 7.68 -6.22 12.28
N GLN A 156 7.18 -6.48 11.06
CA GLN A 156 5.83 -6.09 10.66
C GLN A 156 4.83 -7.20 11.04
N LYS A 157 3.78 -6.83 11.78
CA LYS A 157 2.75 -7.75 12.29
C LYS A 157 1.36 -7.21 11.99
N VAL A 158 0.50 -8.07 11.46
CA VAL A 158 -0.92 -7.74 11.24
C VAL A 158 -1.78 -8.51 12.24
N PHE A 159 -2.56 -7.79 13.03
CA PHE A 159 -3.48 -8.33 14.02
C PHE A 159 -4.92 -8.22 13.53
N MET A 160 -5.59 -9.35 13.39
CA MET A 160 -7.01 -9.42 13.05
C MET A 160 -7.81 -9.89 14.27
N GLU A 161 -8.76 -9.08 14.73
CA GLU A 161 -9.68 -9.47 15.79
C GLU A 161 -10.91 -10.19 15.21
N ILE A 162 -10.99 -11.49 15.46
CA ILE A 162 -12.12 -12.34 15.10
C ILE A 162 -13.15 -12.27 16.22
N GLY A 163 -14.23 -11.53 16.00
CA GLY A 163 -15.28 -11.34 17.00
C GLY A 163 -16.39 -10.43 16.50
N PRO A 164 -17.55 -10.41 17.17
CA PRO A 164 -18.72 -9.62 16.74
C PRO A 164 -18.54 -8.09 16.93
N HIS A 165 -17.42 -7.67 17.51
CA HIS A 165 -17.07 -6.27 17.73
C HIS A 165 -15.56 -6.15 18.02
N SER A 166 -15.01 -4.94 17.88
CA SER A 166 -13.64 -4.54 18.22
C SER A 166 -13.46 -4.31 19.73
N ALA A 167 -13.59 -5.36 20.53
CA ALA A 167 -13.48 -5.26 21.98
C ALA A 167 -12.01 -5.10 22.44
N LEU A 168 -11.04 -5.58 21.66
CA LEU A 168 -9.62 -5.58 22.00
C LEU A 168 -8.82 -4.44 21.37
N ALA A 169 -9.46 -3.57 20.58
CA ALA A 169 -8.82 -2.43 19.92
C ALA A 169 -8.04 -1.52 20.89
N GLY A 170 -8.70 -1.09 21.98
CA GLY A 170 -8.09 -0.22 22.99
C GLY A 170 -6.89 -0.87 23.68
N PRO A 171 -7.03 -2.07 24.27
CA PRO A 171 -5.91 -2.79 24.85
C PRO A 171 -4.75 -3.03 23.89
N LEU A 172 -5.00 -3.46 22.65
CA LEU A 172 -3.95 -3.69 21.66
C LEU A 172 -3.18 -2.41 21.31
N GLN A 173 -3.88 -1.28 21.15
CA GLN A 173 -3.22 0.02 20.92
C GLN A 173 -2.28 0.40 22.07
N GLN A 174 -2.67 0.14 23.32
CA GLN A 174 -1.82 0.41 24.49
C GLN A 174 -0.57 -0.47 24.48
N ILE A 175 -0.71 -1.76 24.14
CA ILE A 175 0.42 -2.69 24.06
C ILE A 175 1.39 -2.29 22.95
N PHE A 176 0.89 -1.92 21.78
CA PHE A 176 1.73 -1.51 20.64
C PHE A 176 2.55 -0.25 20.94
N GLN A 177 1.99 0.69 21.70
CA GLN A 177 2.70 1.91 22.10
C GLN A 177 3.86 1.62 23.07
N GLN A 178 3.76 0.58 23.90
CA GLN A 178 4.81 0.22 24.85
C GLN A 178 6.00 -0.48 24.18
N GLY A 179 5.77 -1.19 23.07
CA GLY A 179 6.80 -1.93 22.32
C GLY A 179 7.92 -1.09 21.70
N GLY A 180 7.93 0.23 21.93
CA GLY A 180 8.89 1.18 21.37
C GLY A 180 8.50 1.66 19.97
N ALA A 181 9.17 2.72 19.50
CA ALA A 181 8.90 3.44 18.24
C ALA A 181 9.19 2.64 16.94
N GLY A 182 9.12 1.30 16.98
CA GLY A 182 9.49 0.43 15.87
C GLY A 182 8.58 -0.79 15.66
N SER A 183 7.49 -0.96 16.42
CA SER A 183 6.50 -2.00 16.08
C SER A 183 5.51 -1.45 15.06
N GLU A 184 5.69 -1.80 13.79
CA GLU A 184 4.71 -1.57 12.71
C GLU A 184 3.57 -2.60 12.81
N ALA A 185 2.95 -2.66 14.00
CA ALA A 185 1.82 -3.52 14.26
C ALA A 185 0.55 -2.84 13.77
N VAL A 186 -0.14 -3.48 12.83
CA VAL A 186 -1.39 -2.98 12.28
C VAL A 186 -2.54 -3.83 12.80
N TYR A 187 -3.66 -3.19 13.17
CA TYR A 187 -4.82 -3.87 13.75
C TYR A 187 -6.10 -3.58 12.96
N PHE A 188 -6.90 -4.63 12.75
CA PHE A 188 -8.24 -4.51 12.16
C PHE A 188 -9.25 -5.46 12.83
N PRO A 189 -10.48 -4.99 13.15
CA PRO A 189 -11.56 -5.87 13.54
C PRO A 189 -12.23 -6.53 12.32
N THR A 190 -12.82 -7.71 12.54
CA THR A 190 -13.62 -8.41 11.52
C THR A 190 -15.08 -7.95 11.46
N MET A 191 -15.63 -7.51 12.59
CA MET A 191 -16.98 -6.98 12.69
C MET A 191 -17.05 -5.83 13.70
N ILE A 192 -18.02 -4.95 13.49
CA ILE A 192 -18.33 -3.83 14.39
C ILE A 192 -19.78 -3.97 14.84
N ARG A 193 -20.03 -3.73 16.14
CA ARG A 193 -21.36 -3.83 16.73
C ARG A 193 -22.29 -2.81 16.06
N GLN A 194 -23.53 -3.22 15.79
CA GLN A 194 -24.54 -2.40 15.09
C GLN A 194 -24.23 -2.10 13.62
N GLU A 195 -23.17 -2.69 13.05
CA GLU A 195 -22.88 -2.62 11.62
C GLU A 195 -23.25 -3.93 10.91
N GLN A 196 -23.37 -3.86 9.58
CA GLN A 196 -23.62 -5.05 8.76
C GLN A 196 -22.34 -5.87 8.63
N ALA A 197 -22.40 -7.15 9.00
CA ALA A 197 -21.23 -8.04 9.01
C ALA A 197 -20.54 -8.17 7.64
N ARG A 198 -21.31 -8.23 6.55
CA ARG A 198 -20.76 -8.43 5.19
C ARG A 198 -19.85 -7.26 4.75
N PRO A 199 -20.30 -5.99 4.80
CA PRO A 199 -19.41 -4.84 4.59
C PRO A 199 -18.17 -4.86 5.49
N CYS A 200 -18.30 -5.14 6.79
CA CYS A 200 -17.13 -5.18 7.69
C CYS A 200 -16.08 -6.21 7.21
N LEU A 201 -16.51 -7.43 6.87
CA LEU A 201 -15.61 -8.47 6.38
C LEU A 201 -14.93 -8.11 5.05
N LEU A 202 -15.64 -7.43 4.14
CA LEU A 202 -15.06 -6.93 2.89
C LEU A 202 -14.04 -5.82 3.15
N THR A 203 -14.31 -4.93 4.10
CA THR A 203 -13.35 -3.92 4.55
C THR A 203 -12.11 -4.58 5.17
N THR A 204 -12.28 -5.60 6.01
CA THR A 204 -11.15 -6.37 6.56
C THR A 204 -10.32 -7.01 5.43
N ALA A 205 -10.96 -7.57 4.40
CA ALA A 205 -10.26 -8.11 3.23
C ALA A 205 -9.48 -7.02 2.46
N GLY A 206 -10.06 -5.82 2.31
CA GLY A 206 -9.37 -4.66 1.74
C GLY A 206 -8.13 -4.26 2.55
N HIS A 207 -8.23 -4.24 3.88
CA HIS A 207 -7.08 -3.97 4.74
C HIS A 207 -5.99 -5.03 4.64
N LEU A 208 -6.34 -6.31 4.62
CA LEU A 208 -5.37 -7.38 4.39
C LEU A 208 -4.65 -7.22 3.04
N PHE A 209 -5.36 -6.80 1.99
CA PHE A 209 -4.76 -6.53 0.69
C PHE A 209 -3.74 -5.37 0.76
N LEU A 210 -4.08 -4.27 1.46
CA LEU A 210 -3.18 -3.12 1.63
C LEU A 210 -1.92 -3.48 2.43
N GLU A 211 -2.04 -4.37 3.42
CA GLU A 211 -0.90 -4.88 4.21
C GLU A 211 -0.13 -6.02 3.50
N ASN A 212 -0.37 -6.25 2.21
CA ASN A 212 0.26 -7.31 1.41
C ASN A 212 0.08 -8.73 1.99
N VAL A 213 -0.98 -8.97 2.76
CA VAL A 213 -1.32 -10.31 3.25
C VAL A 213 -1.94 -11.11 2.09
N PRO A 214 -1.44 -12.33 1.79
CA PRO A 214 -1.97 -13.12 0.68
C PRO A 214 -3.41 -13.56 0.98
N ILE A 215 -4.37 -12.97 0.27
CA ILE A 215 -5.78 -13.32 0.35
C ILE A 215 -6.29 -13.84 -0.99
N ASN A 216 -7.15 -14.85 -0.94
CA ASN A 216 -7.84 -15.35 -2.13
C ASN A 216 -9.14 -14.58 -2.35
N LEU A 217 -9.06 -13.51 -3.15
CA LEU A 217 -10.22 -12.68 -3.50
C LEU A 217 -11.32 -13.45 -4.25
N ILE A 218 -10.99 -14.53 -4.97
CA ILE A 218 -11.98 -15.36 -5.66
C ILE A 218 -12.85 -16.11 -4.64
N THR A 219 -12.26 -16.60 -3.55
CA THR A 219 -13.02 -17.24 -2.46
C THR A 219 -13.94 -16.26 -1.74
N ILE A 220 -13.53 -14.99 -1.64
CA ILE A 220 -14.29 -13.94 -0.93
C ILE A 220 -15.41 -13.39 -1.80
N ASN A 221 -15.10 -13.03 -3.06
CA ASN A 221 -16.01 -12.33 -3.96
C ASN A 221 -16.78 -13.26 -4.90
N GLY A 222 -16.36 -14.52 -5.04
CA GLY A 222 -16.82 -15.43 -6.08
C GLY A 222 -16.19 -15.15 -7.44
N GLN A 223 -16.67 -15.85 -8.48
CA GLN A 223 -16.24 -15.59 -9.84
C GLN A 223 -16.82 -14.27 -10.35
N GLY A 224 -15.93 -13.36 -10.76
CA GLY A 224 -16.29 -12.08 -11.36
C GLY A 224 -16.15 -12.09 -12.89
N LYS A 225 -16.63 -11.02 -13.53
CA LYS A 225 -16.34 -10.71 -14.94
C LYS A 225 -15.31 -9.58 -14.98
N VAL A 226 -14.34 -9.68 -15.89
CA VAL A 226 -13.32 -8.63 -16.08
C VAL A 226 -14.00 -7.36 -16.61
N LEU A 227 -13.70 -6.22 -16.00
CA LEU A 227 -14.07 -4.92 -16.53
C LEU A 227 -13.02 -4.48 -17.55
N ALA A 228 -13.39 -4.45 -18.83
CA ALA A 228 -12.44 -4.14 -19.92
C ALA A 228 -12.17 -2.63 -20.09
N ASN A 229 -13.02 -1.77 -19.52
CA ASN A 229 -13.03 -0.33 -19.81
C ASN A 229 -12.74 0.52 -18.57
N ILE A 230 -11.77 0.11 -17.75
CA ILE A 230 -11.29 0.95 -16.64
C ILE A 230 -10.22 1.91 -17.16
N PRO A 231 -10.19 3.17 -16.70
CA PRO A 231 -9.09 4.08 -17.00
C PRO A 231 -7.75 3.43 -16.64
N SER A 232 -6.74 3.60 -17.51
CA SER A 232 -5.38 3.16 -17.22
C SER A 232 -4.80 3.97 -16.06
N TYR A 233 -3.72 3.44 -15.46
CA TYR A 233 -2.95 4.18 -14.45
C TYR A 233 -2.61 5.59 -14.96
N PRO A 234 -2.98 6.66 -14.23
CA PRO A 234 -2.67 8.02 -14.63
C PRO A 234 -1.20 8.29 -14.30
N TRP A 235 -0.33 8.18 -15.30
CA TRP A 235 1.06 8.56 -15.15
C TRP A 235 1.16 10.06 -14.84
N ASP A 236 2.07 10.39 -13.91
CA ASP A 236 2.44 11.78 -13.65
C ASP A 236 3.25 12.30 -14.84
N HIS A 237 2.69 13.30 -15.53
CA HIS A 237 3.27 13.94 -16.71
C HIS A 237 3.71 15.38 -16.43
N ASP A 238 3.77 15.80 -15.16
CA ASP A 238 4.17 17.17 -14.79
C ASP A 238 5.63 17.47 -15.16
N SER A 239 6.46 16.43 -15.26
CA SER A 239 7.87 16.54 -15.66
C SER A 239 8.15 15.79 -16.95
N SER A 240 8.78 16.47 -17.91
CA SER A 240 9.36 15.82 -19.08
C SER A 240 10.79 15.39 -18.77
N TYR A 241 11.04 14.09 -18.85
CA TYR A 241 12.39 13.53 -18.81
C TYR A 241 13.04 13.41 -20.21
N TRP A 242 12.45 14.07 -21.21
CA TRP A 242 12.98 14.09 -22.57
C TRP A 242 14.11 15.11 -22.71
N ASN A 243 15.34 14.63 -22.77
CA ASN A 243 16.51 15.47 -23.05
C ASN A 243 16.99 15.22 -24.49
N GLU A 244 16.77 16.20 -25.36
CA GLU A 244 17.15 16.13 -26.76
C GLU A 244 18.10 17.27 -27.11
N SER A 245 19.16 16.95 -27.86
CA SER A 245 20.10 17.97 -28.33
C SER A 245 19.42 18.94 -29.30
N GLN A 246 19.86 20.20 -29.28
CA GLN A 246 19.38 21.23 -30.21
C GLN A 246 19.53 20.79 -31.68
N LEU A 247 20.63 20.13 -32.03
CA LEU A 247 20.89 19.60 -33.37
C LEU A 247 19.82 18.59 -33.81
N THR A 248 19.47 17.65 -32.94
CA THR A 248 18.44 16.63 -33.24
C THR A 248 17.07 17.27 -33.34
N ARG A 249 16.77 18.21 -32.43
CA ARG A 249 15.51 18.95 -32.42
C ARG A 249 15.33 19.74 -33.71
N ASP A 250 16.34 20.47 -34.13
CA ASP A 250 16.31 21.31 -35.33
C ASP A 250 16.29 20.47 -36.62
N TRP A 251 16.89 19.28 -36.59
CA TRP A 251 16.77 18.33 -37.71
C TRP A 251 15.35 17.75 -37.83
N ARG A 252 14.73 17.35 -36.70
CA ARG A 252 13.36 16.79 -36.69
C ARG A 252 12.28 17.84 -36.94
N LEU A 253 12.45 19.03 -36.37
CA LEU A 253 11.49 20.13 -36.36
C LEU A 253 11.91 21.31 -37.26
N ARG A 254 12.69 21.01 -38.31
CA ARG A 254 13.12 21.99 -39.31
C ARG A 254 11.95 22.81 -39.85
N GLN A 255 12.10 24.13 -39.83
CA GLN A 255 11.07 25.09 -40.27
C GLN A 255 10.74 24.93 -41.76
N PHE A 256 11.74 24.68 -42.58
CA PHE A 256 11.57 24.43 -44.01
C PHE A 256 11.98 22.99 -44.34
N SER A 257 11.16 22.33 -45.17
CA SER A 257 11.52 21.04 -45.76
C SER A 257 12.72 21.19 -46.70
N HIS A 258 13.35 20.07 -47.04
CA HIS A 258 14.39 20.05 -48.06
C HIS A 258 13.88 20.67 -49.37
N HIS A 259 14.54 21.72 -49.84
CA HIS A 259 14.24 22.37 -51.10
C HIS A 259 15.06 21.73 -52.23
N GLU A 260 14.43 21.49 -53.39
CA GLU A 260 15.04 20.77 -54.51
C GLU A 260 16.41 21.32 -54.93
N LEU A 261 16.54 22.65 -55.10
CA LEU A 261 17.79 23.32 -55.48
C LEU A 261 18.67 23.78 -54.30
N LEU A 262 18.09 24.47 -53.32
CA LEU A 262 18.83 25.01 -52.16
C LEU A 262 19.25 23.94 -51.14
N GLY A 263 18.50 22.86 -51.00
CA GLY A 263 18.72 21.83 -49.99
C GLY A 263 18.08 22.16 -48.65
N ALA A 264 18.74 21.79 -47.55
CA ALA A 264 18.25 22.01 -46.19
C ALA A 264 19.16 22.96 -45.42
N HIS A 265 18.56 23.84 -44.61
CA HIS A 265 19.29 24.70 -43.69
C HIS A 265 20.04 23.84 -42.66
N MET A 266 21.28 24.22 -42.35
CA MET A 266 22.12 23.48 -41.41
C MET A 266 21.86 23.94 -39.97
N PRO A 267 21.52 23.05 -39.04
CA PRO A 267 21.21 23.43 -37.65
C PRO A 267 22.34 24.14 -36.86
N LYS A 268 23.56 24.18 -37.40
CA LYS A 268 24.73 24.81 -36.75
C LYS A 268 25.21 26.09 -37.44
N SER A 269 24.52 26.58 -38.47
CA SER A 269 24.85 27.90 -39.02
C SER A 269 24.36 29.01 -38.10
N THR A 270 25.08 30.14 -38.11
CA THR A 270 24.67 31.35 -37.40
C THR A 270 23.69 32.14 -38.26
N GLU A 271 22.94 33.05 -37.64
CA GLU A 271 22.07 33.98 -38.39
C GLU A 271 22.88 34.92 -39.30
N SER A 272 24.15 35.18 -38.96
CA SER A 272 25.06 36.03 -39.74
C SER A 272 25.69 35.31 -40.93
N GLU A 273 25.82 33.98 -40.87
CA GLU A 273 26.40 33.14 -41.92
C GLU A 273 25.53 31.88 -42.10
N PRO A 274 24.30 32.05 -42.60
CA PRO A 274 23.37 30.94 -42.73
C PRO A 274 23.83 30.00 -43.86
N LEU A 275 23.77 28.69 -43.60
CA LEU A 275 24.28 27.67 -44.51
C LEU A 275 23.17 26.71 -44.91
N TRP A 276 23.06 26.47 -46.22
CA TRP A 276 22.28 25.38 -46.77
C TRP A 276 23.19 24.39 -47.43
N ARG A 277 22.84 23.12 -47.25
CA ARG A 277 23.53 22.01 -47.86
C ARG A 277 22.56 21.25 -48.74
N ASN A 278 22.91 21.12 -50.01
CA ASN A 278 22.24 20.24 -50.94
C ASN A 278 23.21 19.23 -51.53
N VAL A 279 22.77 17.98 -51.64
CA VAL A 279 23.49 16.92 -52.35
C VAL A 279 22.52 16.37 -53.38
N PHE A 280 22.62 16.86 -54.60
CA PHE A 280 21.71 16.45 -55.67
C PHE A 280 22.37 15.47 -56.63
N GLN A 281 21.53 14.58 -57.15
CA GLN A 281 21.82 13.65 -58.22
C GLN A 281 20.82 13.94 -59.32
N LEU A 282 21.21 13.76 -60.59
CA LEU A 282 20.30 14.01 -61.72
C LEU A 282 19.02 13.14 -61.69
N LYS A 283 19.02 12.04 -60.93
CA LYS A 283 17.79 11.26 -60.69
C LYS A 283 16.77 12.00 -59.81
N ASN A 284 17.22 12.89 -58.92
CA ASN A 284 16.37 13.65 -58.00
C ASN A 284 15.88 14.97 -58.62
N ILE A 285 16.62 15.50 -59.61
CA ILE A 285 16.33 16.76 -60.30
C ILE A 285 16.45 16.54 -61.82
N PRO A 286 15.55 15.74 -62.42
CA PRO A 286 15.71 15.26 -63.78
C PRO A 286 15.67 16.36 -64.85
N TRP A 287 14.97 17.46 -64.58
CA TRP A 287 14.81 18.58 -65.51
C TRP A 287 16.13 19.31 -65.83
N ILE A 288 17.17 19.15 -64.99
CA ILE A 288 18.50 19.71 -65.30
C ILE A 288 19.08 19.10 -66.59
N ARG A 289 18.69 17.86 -66.95
CA ARG A 289 19.16 17.21 -68.18
C ARG A 289 18.79 17.98 -69.45
N ASP A 290 17.68 18.71 -69.41
CA ASP A 290 17.18 19.47 -70.55
C ASP A 290 18.03 20.72 -70.82
N HIS A 291 18.73 21.23 -69.81
CA HIS A 291 19.71 22.30 -69.97
C HIS A 291 21.10 21.71 -70.29
N SER A 292 21.29 21.40 -71.57
CA SER A 292 22.51 20.77 -72.09
C SER A 292 23.36 21.75 -72.90
N ILE A 293 24.62 21.92 -72.50
CA ILE A 293 25.61 22.73 -73.24
C ILE A 293 26.62 21.76 -73.85
N ARG A 294 26.70 21.73 -75.19
CA ARG A 294 27.57 20.80 -75.95
C ARG A 294 27.35 19.33 -75.55
N GLY A 295 26.09 18.94 -75.34
CA GLY A 295 25.71 17.56 -75.04
C GLY A 295 25.94 17.13 -73.57
N LYS A 296 26.31 18.06 -72.68
CA LYS A 296 26.51 17.77 -71.25
C LYS A 296 25.47 18.50 -70.39
N PRO A 297 24.74 17.81 -69.49
CA PRO A 297 23.87 18.44 -68.51
C PRO A 297 24.66 19.46 -67.69
N THR A 298 24.28 20.72 -67.79
CA THR A 298 24.97 21.83 -67.13
C THR A 298 23.98 22.54 -66.24
N PHE A 299 24.34 22.81 -64.99
CA PHE A 299 23.49 23.53 -64.06
C PHE A 299 23.16 24.93 -64.61
N PRO A 300 21.88 25.27 -64.80
CA PRO A 300 21.50 26.55 -65.39
C PRO A 300 21.94 27.73 -64.53
N ALA A 301 22.34 28.83 -65.17
CA ALA A 301 22.65 30.07 -64.46
C ALA A 301 21.44 30.58 -63.64
N ALA A 302 20.23 30.41 -64.17
CA ALA A 302 18.98 30.76 -63.49
C ALA A 302 18.75 29.96 -62.19
N SER A 303 19.32 28.76 -62.07
CA SER A 303 19.19 27.95 -60.86
C SER A 303 19.99 28.54 -59.70
N TYR A 304 21.15 29.17 -59.95
CA TYR A 304 21.86 29.92 -58.91
C TYR A 304 21.03 31.11 -58.41
N ILE A 305 20.35 31.80 -59.33
CA ILE A 305 19.44 32.92 -58.99
C ILE A 305 18.29 32.42 -58.12
N ALA A 306 17.68 31.28 -58.49
CA ALA A 306 16.61 30.65 -57.70
C ALA A 306 17.10 30.20 -56.30
N ILE A 307 18.30 29.65 -56.20
CA ILE A 307 18.95 29.28 -54.92
C ILE A 307 19.09 30.52 -54.02
N ILE A 308 19.63 31.62 -54.56
CA ILE A 308 19.80 32.89 -53.81
C ILE A 308 18.43 33.39 -53.33
N GLY A 309 17.45 33.42 -54.22
CA GLY A 309 16.10 33.89 -53.91
C GLY A 309 15.44 33.08 -52.79
N GLU A 310 15.51 31.76 -52.86
CA GLU A 310 14.95 30.88 -51.83
C GLU A 310 15.70 31.02 -50.51
N ALA A 311 17.02 31.17 -50.52
CA ALA A 311 17.81 31.38 -49.31
C ALA A 311 17.42 32.70 -48.62
N ILE A 312 17.28 33.79 -49.40
CA ILE A 312 16.78 35.09 -48.89
C ILE A 312 15.38 34.92 -48.33
N ARG A 313 14.47 34.20 -49.01
CA ARG A 313 13.11 33.96 -48.55
C ARG A 313 13.08 33.20 -47.22
N GLN A 314 13.96 32.20 -47.03
CA GLN A 314 14.03 31.43 -45.79
C GLN A 314 14.58 32.24 -44.61
N ILE A 315 15.55 33.15 -44.83
CA ILE A 315 16.07 34.03 -43.76
C ILE A 315 15.09 35.15 -43.43
N THR A 316 14.64 35.87 -44.47
CA THR A 316 14.00 37.18 -44.31
C THR A 316 12.48 37.13 -44.43
N GLY A 317 11.93 36.06 -44.99
CA GLY A 317 10.52 35.97 -45.36
C GLY A 317 10.13 36.79 -46.61
N CYS A 318 11.05 37.59 -47.18
CA CYS A 318 10.77 38.40 -48.35
C CYS A 318 10.57 37.56 -49.61
N GLN A 319 9.58 37.93 -50.44
CA GLN A 319 9.28 37.24 -51.70
C GLN A 319 10.02 37.84 -52.92
N SER A 320 10.66 38.99 -52.73
CA SER A 320 11.38 39.72 -53.77
C SER A 320 12.80 40.03 -53.31
N TYR A 321 13.76 39.97 -54.23
CA TYR A 321 15.16 40.29 -53.98
C TYR A 321 15.78 40.97 -55.21
N ILE A 322 16.85 41.72 -54.98
CA ILE A 322 17.62 42.39 -56.04
C ILE A 322 19.02 41.78 -56.04
N ILE A 323 19.46 41.27 -57.19
CA ILE A 323 20.84 40.82 -57.38
C ILE A 323 21.60 41.91 -58.15
N GLN A 324 22.72 42.34 -57.60
CA GLN A 324 23.65 43.25 -58.27
C GLN A 324 25.00 42.57 -58.41
N ARG A 325 25.67 42.77 -59.55
CA ARG A 325 27.04 42.26 -59.82
C ARG A 325 27.16 40.73 -59.65
N LEU A 326 26.22 39.97 -60.22
CA LEU A 326 26.30 38.50 -60.25
C LEU A 326 27.52 38.06 -61.08
N VAL A 327 28.42 37.30 -60.46
CA VAL A 327 29.57 36.69 -61.12
C VAL A 327 29.47 35.17 -60.98
N ILE A 328 29.39 34.48 -62.11
CA ILE A 328 29.44 33.02 -62.17
C ILE A 328 30.83 32.63 -62.69
N HIS A 329 31.70 32.16 -61.81
CA HIS A 329 33.10 31.87 -62.15
C HIS A 329 33.26 30.65 -63.06
N ALA A 330 32.42 29.62 -62.89
CA ALA A 330 32.48 28.40 -63.67
C ALA A 330 31.08 27.80 -63.84
N GLY A 331 30.83 27.18 -65.00
CA GLY A 331 29.65 26.37 -65.21
C GLY A 331 29.78 25.01 -64.52
N LEU A 332 28.76 24.61 -63.77
CA LEU A 332 28.73 23.32 -63.10
C LEU A 332 28.16 22.24 -64.02
N VAL A 333 29.01 21.36 -64.55
CA VAL A 333 28.57 20.19 -65.30
C VAL A 333 28.15 19.10 -64.30
N VAL A 334 26.91 18.66 -64.39
CA VAL A 334 26.36 17.65 -63.49
C VAL A 334 26.49 16.27 -64.14
N GLN A 335 27.09 15.32 -63.43
CA GLN A 335 27.30 13.95 -63.91
C GLN A 335 26.23 13.02 -63.35
N ASP A 336 25.80 12.02 -64.13
CA ASP A 336 24.82 11.03 -63.65
C ASP A 336 25.40 10.10 -62.57
N SER A 337 26.71 9.83 -62.61
CA SER A 337 27.36 8.83 -61.75
C SER A 337 27.72 9.34 -60.35
N ASN A 338 27.91 10.64 -60.17
CA ASN A 338 28.43 11.21 -58.92
C ASN A 338 27.47 12.28 -58.35
N PRO A 339 27.10 12.19 -57.06
CA PRO A 339 26.36 13.26 -56.41
C PRO A 339 27.18 14.56 -56.43
N THR A 340 26.50 15.67 -56.67
CA THR A 340 27.10 17.00 -56.61
C THR A 340 26.62 17.68 -55.34
N GLU A 341 27.57 18.08 -54.50
CA GLU A 341 27.30 18.85 -53.29
C GLU A 341 27.38 20.35 -53.62
N ILE A 342 26.32 21.08 -53.27
CA ILE A 342 26.30 22.55 -53.26
C ILE A 342 26.10 23.00 -51.82
N ILE A 343 26.98 23.89 -51.39
CA ILE A 343 26.86 24.65 -50.15
C ILE A 343 26.50 26.07 -50.55
N THR A 344 25.39 26.57 -50.03
CA THR A 344 24.98 27.97 -50.18
C THR A 344 25.20 28.68 -48.86
N THR A 345 25.90 29.80 -48.91
CA THR A 345 26.09 30.73 -47.80
C THR A 345 25.67 32.11 -48.26
N LEU A 346 25.06 32.89 -47.37
CA LEU A 346 24.69 34.29 -47.63
C LEU A 346 25.52 35.25 -46.79
#